data_AF-A0A7Z0PXV4-F1
#
_entry.id   AF-A0A7Z0PXV4-F1
#
_cell.length_a   1.000
_cell.length_b   1.000
_cell.length_c   1.000
_cell.angle_alpha   90.00
_cell.angle_beta   90.00
_cell.angle_gamma   90.00
#
_symmetry.space_group_name_H-M   'P 1'
#
loop_
_entity.id
_entity.type
_entity.pdbx_description
1 polymer ?
#
loop_
_entity_poly.entity_id
_entity_poly.type
_entity_poly.pdbx_seq_one_letter_code
_entity_poly.pdbx_strand_id
1 'polypeptide(L)'
;MAEQFVELLEMAPTSIDGGGLEFVRGSLRTTLSIWKDRYDRSLFGWMVHTLYSGPGDRMDGFGGVGIRIDHPSPSGDAGPTDIPPAACYPWPTGSAPLASEVTAGVTHYGPSSLRFVRDSHDLGLLLLADTHVHRDGVWSFTPANSEPGRLAKAILLARQCGDQDLERAAVAKLRSRGEEPVAPHSDHLFRQAVADWSRQYAKATGIDLSDLAELKRKRPQYPDIP
;
A
#
# COMPACT_ATOMS: atom_id res chain seq x y z
N MET A 1 -16.58 4.40 19.21
CA MET A 1 -16.37 3.61 17.97
C MET A 1 -14.96 3.05 17.91
N ALA A 2 -13.91 3.89 17.91
CA ALA A 2 -12.51 3.43 17.91
C ALA A 2 -12.21 2.44 19.06
N GLU A 3 -12.67 2.72 20.28
CA GLU A 3 -12.51 1.81 21.43
C GLU A 3 -13.21 0.45 21.22
N GLN A 4 -14.42 0.43 20.67
CA GLN A 4 -15.12 -0.82 20.32
C GLN A 4 -14.33 -1.61 19.25
N PHE A 5 -13.69 -0.95 18.28
CA PHE A 5 -12.81 -1.63 17.34
C PHE A 5 -11.60 -2.26 18.06
N VAL A 6 -10.97 -1.56 19.01
CA VAL A 6 -9.85 -2.11 19.79
C VAL A 6 -10.26 -3.37 20.54
N GLU A 7 -11.44 -3.36 21.18
CA GLU A 7 -11.98 -4.53 21.87
C GLU A 7 -12.20 -5.70 20.91
N LEU A 8 -12.82 -5.44 19.74
CA LEU A 8 -13.12 -6.46 18.73
C LEU A 8 -11.89 -7.04 18.03
N LEU A 9 -10.82 -6.26 17.92
CA LEU A 9 -9.57 -6.70 17.28
C LEU A 9 -8.75 -7.61 18.18
N GLU A 10 -8.99 -7.61 19.49
CA GLU A 10 -8.17 -8.30 20.50
C GLU A 10 -6.67 -7.95 20.37
N MET A 11 -6.37 -6.75 19.85
CA MET A 11 -5.03 -6.24 19.61
C MET A 11 -4.93 -4.81 20.13
N ALA A 12 -3.97 -4.56 21.01
CA ALA A 12 -3.75 -3.24 21.57
C ALA A 12 -2.99 -2.34 20.56
N PRO A 13 -3.56 -1.20 20.14
CA PRO A 13 -2.82 -0.24 19.33
C PRO A 13 -1.76 0.48 20.17
N THR A 14 -0.72 0.95 19.50
CA THR A 14 0.30 1.85 20.05
C THR A 14 -0.28 3.25 20.31
N SER A 15 -1.22 3.71 19.48
CA SER A 15 -1.93 4.97 19.66
C SER A 15 -3.32 4.96 19.03
N ILE A 16 -4.19 5.85 19.52
CA ILE A 16 -5.54 6.08 19.01
C ILE A 16 -5.69 7.58 18.77
N ASP A 17 -5.93 7.99 17.52
CA ASP A 17 -6.13 9.40 17.17
C ASP A 17 -7.14 9.56 16.02
N GLY A 18 -8.14 10.43 16.20
CA GLY A 18 -9.02 10.86 15.11
C GLY A 18 -9.77 9.77 14.32
N GLY A 19 -9.92 8.56 14.85
CA GLY A 19 -10.48 7.39 14.15
C GLY A 19 -9.44 6.44 13.55
N GLY A 20 -8.16 6.74 13.71
CA GLY A 20 -7.03 5.86 13.41
C GLY A 20 -6.58 5.05 14.62
N LEU A 21 -6.35 3.75 14.43
CA LEU A 21 -5.69 2.86 15.37
C LEU A 21 -4.32 2.49 14.80
N GLU A 22 -3.25 2.87 15.48
CA GLU A 22 -1.89 2.63 15.01
C GLU A 22 -1.24 1.42 15.67
N PHE A 23 -0.53 0.62 14.89
CA PHE A 23 0.20 -0.56 15.33
C PHE A 23 1.61 -0.50 14.75
N VAL A 24 2.62 -0.45 15.62
CA VAL A 24 4.04 -0.40 15.19
C VAL A 24 4.70 -1.75 15.41
N ARG A 25 5.34 -2.29 14.37
CA ARG A 25 6.14 -3.52 14.44
C ARG A 25 7.44 -3.33 13.67
N GLY A 26 8.54 -3.14 14.41
CA GLY A 26 9.83 -2.83 13.83
C GLY A 26 9.75 -1.55 12.98
N SER A 27 10.11 -1.67 11.71
CA SER A 27 10.07 -0.59 10.72
C SER A 27 8.74 -0.43 10.00
N LEU A 28 7.70 -1.18 10.40
CA LEU A 28 6.36 -1.07 9.81
C LEU A 28 5.41 -0.35 10.77
N ARG A 29 4.69 0.64 10.23
CA ARG A 29 3.56 1.32 10.86
C ARG A 29 2.30 0.91 10.14
N THR A 30 1.41 0.20 10.84
CA THR A 30 0.11 -0.21 10.30
C THR A 30 -0.99 0.59 10.96
N THR A 31 -1.86 1.19 10.17
CA THR A 31 -2.96 2.01 10.67
C THR A 31 -4.27 1.42 10.19
N LEU A 32 -5.17 1.09 11.11
CA LEU A 32 -6.58 0.91 10.79
C LEU A 32 -7.24 2.27 10.86
N SER A 33 -7.74 2.75 9.72
CA SER A 33 -8.43 4.04 9.62
C SER A 33 -9.92 3.82 9.52
N ILE A 34 -10.67 4.38 10.47
CA ILE A 34 -12.12 4.48 10.41
C ILE A 34 -12.46 5.86 9.84
N TRP A 35 -13.20 5.90 8.73
CA TRP A 35 -13.46 7.13 8.01
C TRP A 35 -14.95 7.28 7.68
N LYS A 36 -15.40 8.52 7.60
CA LYS A 36 -16.76 8.87 7.23
C LYS A 36 -16.83 9.11 5.73
N ASP A 37 -17.84 8.56 5.06
CA ASP A 37 -17.96 8.77 3.62
C ASP A 37 -18.19 10.26 3.31
N ARG A 38 -17.47 10.74 2.28
CA ARG A 38 -17.46 12.16 1.91
C ARG A 38 -18.77 12.60 1.26
N TYR A 39 -19.39 11.71 0.49
CA TYR A 39 -20.58 11.98 -0.30
C TYR A 39 -21.85 11.60 0.45
N ASP A 40 -21.82 10.52 1.22
CA ASP A 40 -22.89 10.09 2.10
C ASP A 40 -22.45 10.08 3.57
N ARG A 41 -22.70 11.20 4.26
CA ARG A 41 -22.38 11.34 5.68
C ARG A 41 -23.22 10.44 6.61
N SER A 42 -24.14 9.63 6.08
CA SER A 42 -24.78 8.57 6.86
C SER A 42 -23.95 7.28 6.90
N LEU A 43 -22.86 7.18 6.12
CA LEU A 43 -22.04 5.99 6.02
C LEU A 43 -20.63 6.20 6.58
N PHE A 44 -20.00 5.10 6.99
CA PHE A 44 -18.59 5.02 7.34
C PHE A 44 -17.97 3.75 6.78
N GLY A 45 -16.68 3.79 6.51
CA GLY A 45 -15.89 2.61 6.20
C GLY A 45 -14.72 2.47 7.16
N TRP A 46 -14.01 1.36 7.02
CA TRP A 46 -12.70 1.20 7.63
C TRP A 46 -11.78 0.47 6.66
N MET A 47 -10.48 0.72 6.79
CA MET A 47 -9.45 0.10 5.96
C MET A 47 -8.15 0.06 6.71
N VAL A 48 -7.24 -0.81 6.29
CA VAL A 48 -5.90 -0.90 6.89
C VAL A 48 -4.87 -0.42 5.87
N HIS A 49 -3.90 0.32 6.34
CA HIS A 49 -2.69 0.67 5.58
C HIS A 49 -1.47 0.20 6.34
N THR A 50 -0.51 -0.40 5.65
CA THR A 50 0.82 -0.62 6.20
C THR A 50 1.82 0.22 5.43
N LEU A 51 2.56 1.04 6.18
CA LEU A 51 3.62 1.91 5.71
C LEU A 51 4.95 1.47 6.31
N TYR A 52 6.02 1.63 5.54
CA TYR A 52 7.38 1.59 6.06
C TYR A 52 7.67 2.92 6.77
N SER A 53 8.01 2.84 8.06
CA SER A 53 8.30 3.96 8.95
C SER A 53 9.62 4.67 8.66
N GLY A 54 10.31 4.34 7.56
CA GLY A 54 11.59 4.94 7.17
C GLY A 54 11.48 6.44 6.88
N PRO A 55 11.70 6.94 5.65
CA PRO A 55 11.69 8.38 5.40
C PRO A 55 10.24 8.92 5.32
N GLY A 56 9.28 8.30 6.03
CA GLY A 56 7.84 8.54 5.95
C GLY A 56 7.48 10.01 6.07
N ASP A 57 8.01 10.70 7.11
CA ASP A 57 7.78 12.13 7.35
C ASP A 57 8.20 13.03 6.17
N ARG A 58 9.16 12.57 5.35
CA ARG A 58 9.64 13.30 4.17
C ARG A 58 8.81 12.99 2.92
N MET A 59 7.93 12.00 2.99
CA MET A 59 7.14 11.49 1.86
C MET A 59 5.63 11.70 1.98
N ASP A 60 5.17 12.36 3.05
CA ASP A 60 3.73 12.55 3.35
C ASP A 60 2.96 13.24 2.22
N GLY A 61 3.60 14.12 1.44
CA GLY A 61 2.97 14.81 0.31
C GLY A 61 2.70 13.96 -0.94
N PHE A 62 3.21 12.73 -1.02
CA PHE A 62 3.13 11.86 -2.22
C PHE A 62 2.94 10.37 -1.89
N GLY A 63 2.46 10.07 -0.68
CA GLY A 63 1.83 8.78 -0.35
C GLY A 63 2.76 7.67 0.14
N GLY A 64 3.90 8.02 0.74
CA GLY A 64 4.78 7.10 1.49
C GLY A 64 5.24 5.83 0.75
N VAL A 65 5.85 4.89 1.48
CA VAL A 65 6.15 3.53 0.99
C VAL A 65 5.23 2.57 1.73
N GLY A 66 4.19 2.08 1.07
CA GLY A 66 3.22 1.21 1.70
C GLY A 66 2.12 0.74 0.78
N ILE A 67 1.20 -0.03 1.35
CA ILE A 67 0.06 -0.60 0.66
C ILE A 67 -1.23 -0.40 1.46
N ARG A 68 -2.35 -0.42 0.74
CA ARG A 68 -3.68 -0.52 1.31
C ARG A 68 -4.08 -2.00 1.37
N ILE A 69 -4.80 -2.36 2.43
CA ILE A 69 -5.39 -3.66 2.65
C ILE A 69 -6.89 -3.46 2.78
N ASP A 70 -7.61 -4.18 1.94
CA ASP A 70 -9.04 -4.11 1.76
C ASP A 70 -9.69 -5.43 2.13
N HIS A 71 -10.86 -5.35 2.74
CA HIS A 71 -11.72 -6.50 2.99
C HIS A 71 -12.95 -6.40 2.08
N PRO A 72 -13.60 -7.53 1.74
CA PRO A 72 -14.77 -7.50 0.88
C PRO A 72 -15.92 -6.69 1.52
N SER A 73 -16.75 -6.12 0.64
CA SER A 73 -18.03 -5.53 1.06
C SER A 73 -18.94 -6.61 1.63
N PRO A 74 -19.79 -6.30 2.62
CA PRO A 74 -20.83 -7.22 3.09
C PRO A 74 -21.76 -7.74 1.98
N SER A 75 -21.89 -6.99 0.87
CA SER A 75 -22.90 -7.21 -0.18
C SER A 75 -22.43 -7.92 -1.46
N GLY A 76 -21.17 -8.34 -1.62
CA GLY A 76 -20.80 -9.11 -2.81
C GLY A 76 -19.31 -9.30 -3.13
N ASP A 77 -19.08 -10.29 -4.00
CA ASP A 77 -17.79 -10.83 -4.45
C ASP A 77 -16.85 -9.79 -5.06
N ALA A 78 -15.59 -9.84 -4.64
CA ALA A 78 -14.50 -9.08 -5.23
C ALA A 78 -14.14 -9.67 -6.61
N GLY A 79 -14.59 -9.00 -7.68
CA GLY A 79 -14.09 -9.25 -9.02
C GLY A 79 -12.59 -8.93 -9.10
N PRO A 80 -11.76 -9.74 -9.80
CA PRO A 80 -10.31 -9.64 -9.76
C PRO A 80 -9.67 -8.53 -10.61
N THR A 81 -10.45 -7.66 -11.26
CA THR A 81 -9.93 -6.68 -12.24
C THR A 81 -9.93 -5.24 -11.76
N ASP A 82 -10.71 -4.89 -10.73
CA ASP A 82 -10.82 -3.53 -10.22
C ASP A 82 -10.85 -3.51 -8.69
N ILE A 83 -10.38 -2.40 -8.10
CA ILE A 83 -10.52 -2.16 -6.66
C ILE A 83 -12.03 -2.07 -6.37
N PRO A 84 -12.61 -2.96 -5.56
CA PRO A 84 -14.03 -2.89 -5.24
C PRO A 84 -14.34 -1.59 -4.49
N PRO A 85 -15.60 -1.12 -4.52
CA PRO A 85 -16.05 -0.09 -3.61
C PRO A 85 -15.67 -0.46 -2.17
N ALA A 86 -15.20 0.53 -1.41
CA ALA A 86 -14.86 0.29 -0.03
C ALA A 86 -16.10 -0.19 0.73
N ALA A 87 -15.90 -1.13 1.65
CA ALA A 87 -16.98 -1.62 2.49
C ALA A 87 -17.47 -0.48 3.39
N CYS A 88 -18.71 -0.03 3.15
CA CYS A 88 -19.35 1.03 3.89
C CYS A 88 -20.51 0.47 4.71
N TYR A 89 -20.72 1.06 5.89
CA TYR A 89 -21.70 0.67 6.88
C TYR A 89 -22.46 1.91 7.36
N PRO A 90 -23.72 1.78 7.79
CA PRO A 90 -24.45 2.88 8.41
C PRO A 90 -23.74 3.41 9.66
N TRP A 91 -23.57 4.72 9.75
CA TRP A 91 -23.01 5.40 10.92
C TRP A 91 -23.89 5.12 12.15
N PRO A 92 -23.32 4.71 13.29
CA PRO A 92 -24.10 4.44 14.50
C PRO A 92 -24.87 5.69 14.95
N THR A 93 -26.15 5.53 15.26
CA THR A 93 -26.97 6.65 15.73
C THR A 93 -26.69 6.90 17.22
N GLY A 94 -26.18 8.09 17.55
CA GLY A 94 -25.88 8.46 18.94
C GLY A 94 -24.82 7.57 19.58
N SER A 95 -25.14 6.99 20.74
CA SER A 95 -24.28 6.07 21.50
C SER A 95 -24.62 4.59 21.29
N ALA A 96 -25.39 4.26 20.25
CA ALA A 96 -25.73 2.88 19.94
C ALA A 96 -24.46 2.02 19.70
N PRO A 97 -24.45 0.74 20.11
CA PRO A 97 -23.41 -0.20 19.73
C PRO A 97 -23.25 -0.32 18.22
N LEU A 98 -22.09 -0.81 17.78
CA LEU A 98 -21.88 -1.16 16.37
C LEU A 98 -22.91 -2.22 15.92
N ALA A 99 -23.37 -2.09 14.68
CA ALA A 99 -24.23 -3.09 14.06
C ALA A 99 -23.51 -4.46 13.98
N SER A 100 -24.26 -5.55 14.07
CA SER A 100 -23.71 -6.92 14.08
C SER A 100 -22.83 -7.22 12.87
N GLU A 101 -23.17 -6.69 11.70
CA GLU A 101 -22.39 -6.84 10.45
C GLU A 101 -21.03 -6.16 10.55
N VAL A 102 -20.95 -4.98 11.16
CA VAL A 102 -19.68 -4.28 11.42
C VAL A 102 -18.84 -5.11 12.37
N THR A 103 -19.44 -5.55 13.48
CA THR A 103 -18.77 -6.36 14.49
C THR A 103 -18.19 -7.64 13.88
N ALA A 104 -18.99 -8.38 13.10
CA ALA A 104 -18.54 -9.57 12.40
C ALA A 104 -17.40 -9.27 11.41
N GLY A 105 -17.51 -8.18 10.63
CA GLY A 105 -16.48 -7.76 9.69
C GLY A 105 -15.15 -7.42 10.36
N VAL A 106 -15.18 -6.66 11.46
CA VAL A 106 -13.97 -6.26 12.21
C VAL A 106 -13.32 -7.48 12.87
N THR A 107 -14.10 -8.33 13.54
CA THR A 107 -13.56 -9.55 14.19
C THR A 107 -12.98 -10.52 13.18
N HIS A 108 -13.61 -10.68 12.00
CA HIS A 108 -13.15 -11.63 10.99
C HIS A 108 -11.96 -11.12 10.18
N TYR A 109 -12.04 -9.89 9.64
CA TYR A 109 -11.04 -9.38 8.70
C TYR A 109 -9.98 -8.48 9.36
N GLY A 110 -10.26 -7.88 10.51
CA GLY A 110 -9.37 -6.93 11.18
C GLY A 110 -8.00 -7.52 11.52
N PRO A 111 -7.91 -8.64 12.27
CA PRO A 111 -6.64 -9.27 12.61
C PRO A 111 -5.80 -9.67 11.38
N SER A 112 -6.44 -10.26 10.36
CA SER A 112 -5.79 -10.62 9.10
C SER A 112 -5.27 -9.40 8.36
N SER A 113 -6.05 -8.31 8.32
CA SER A 113 -5.65 -7.06 7.68
C SER A 113 -4.42 -6.43 8.35
N LEU A 114 -4.39 -6.42 9.69
CA LEU A 114 -3.28 -5.88 10.47
C LEU A 114 -2.00 -6.72 10.37
N ARG A 115 -2.12 -8.01 10.05
CA ARG A 115 -0.99 -8.95 9.91
C ARG A 115 -0.62 -9.25 8.46
N PHE A 116 -1.31 -8.63 7.50
CA PHE A 116 -1.21 -8.95 6.08
C PHE A 116 0.22 -8.81 5.56
N VAL A 117 0.88 -7.70 5.91
CA VAL A 117 2.31 -7.47 5.65
C VAL A 117 3.09 -8.06 6.80
N ARG A 118 4.05 -8.93 6.54
CA ARG A 118 4.81 -9.62 7.60
C ARG A 118 6.01 -8.81 8.08
N ASP A 119 6.77 -8.25 7.14
CA ASP A 119 7.99 -7.48 7.35
C ASP A 119 8.25 -6.56 6.14
N SER A 120 9.39 -5.84 6.15
CA SER A 120 9.76 -4.93 5.06
C SER A 120 10.05 -5.65 3.75
N HIS A 121 10.55 -6.88 3.78
CA HIS A 121 10.80 -7.66 2.58
C HIS A 121 9.47 -8.04 1.90
N ASP A 122 8.52 -8.56 2.67
CA ASP A 122 7.17 -8.89 2.21
C ASP A 122 6.44 -7.65 1.67
N LEU A 123 6.59 -6.48 2.31
CA LEU A 123 6.08 -5.21 1.75
C LEU A 123 6.67 -4.92 0.36
N GLY A 124 7.97 -5.12 0.19
CA GLY A 124 8.65 -5.00 -1.09
C GLY A 124 8.10 -5.93 -2.16
N LEU A 125 7.90 -7.21 -1.83
CA LEU A 125 7.31 -8.19 -2.74
C LEU A 125 5.88 -7.81 -3.14
N LEU A 126 5.08 -7.31 -2.20
CA LEU A 126 3.72 -6.82 -2.47
C LEU A 126 3.73 -5.60 -3.41
N LEU A 127 4.70 -4.69 -3.26
CA LEU A 127 4.88 -3.59 -4.21
C LEU A 127 5.26 -4.09 -5.61
N LEU A 128 6.03 -5.17 -5.72
CA LEU A 128 6.43 -5.77 -7.00
C LEU A 128 5.35 -6.63 -7.65
N ALA A 129 4.29 -7.02 -6.93
CA ALA A 129 3.29 -7.96 -7.44
C ALA A 129 2.63 -7.49 -8.76
N ASP A 130 2.53 -8.41 -9.71
CA ASP A 130 1.88 -8.20 -11.02
C ASP A 130 0.35 -8.20 -10.91
N THR A 131 -0.18 -8.91 -9.91
CA THR A 131 -1.61 -9.13 -9.70
C THR A 131 -1.99 -8.90 -8.25
N HIS A 132 -3.29 -8.78 -8.01
CA HIS A 132 -3.82 -8.56 -6.68
C HIS A 132 -3.46 -9.72 -5.76
N VAL A 133 -3.05 -9.38 -4.54
CA VAL A 133 -2.61 -10.38 -3.57
C VAL A 133 -3.72 -10.62 -2.56
N HIS A 134 -4.17 -11.86 -2.45
CA HIS A 134 -5.19 -12.30 -1.52
C HIS A 134 -4.58 -13.18 -0.43
N ARG A 135 -4.84 -12.86 0.83
CA ARG A 135 -4.42 -13.65 2.00
C ARG A 135 -5.54 -13.59 3.03
N ASP A 136 -5.96 -14.74 3.54
CA ASP A 136 -6.88 -14.84 4.67
C ASP A 136 -8.15 -13.98 4.56
N GLY A 137 -8.76 -13.95 3.36
CA GLY A 137 -10.01 -13.23 3.09
C GLY A 137 -9.85 -11.73 2.79
N VAL A 138 -8.62 -11.21 2.80
CA VAL A 138 -8.34 -9.78 2.55
C VAL A 138 -7.34 -9.58 1.41
N TRP A 139 -7.36 -8.40 0.83
CA TRP A 139 -6.73 -8.10 -0.46
C TRP A 139 -5.78 -6.92 -0.37
N SER A 140 -4.67 -7.00 -1.10
CA SER A 140 -3.92 -5.83 -1.54
C SER A 140 -4.03 -5.71 -3.06
N PHE A 141 -4.61 -4.60 -3.51
CA PHE A 141 -4.83 -4.34 -4.92
C PHE A 141 -3.64 -3.63 -5.56
N THR A 142 -3.36 -4.01 -6.80
CA THR A 142 -2.14 -3.67 -7.54
C THR A 142 -2.47 -3.15 -8.94
N PRO A 143 -3.23 -2.04 -9.07
CA PRO A 143 -3.69 -1.57 -10.36
C PRO A 143 -2.51 -1.21 -11.29
N ALA A 144 -2.62 -1.55 -12.57
CA ALA A 144 -1.52 -1.46 -13.54
C ALA A 144 -0.96 -0.03 -13.69
N ASN A 145 -1.83 0.99 -13.62
CA ASN A 145 -1.43 2.40 -13.71
C ASN A 145 -0.50 2.87 -12.59
N SER A 146 -0.46 2.15 -11.46
CA SER A 146 0.41 2.46 -10.31
C SER A 146 1.77 1.75 -10.37
N GLU A 147 1.95 0.80 -11.28
CA GLU A 147 3.06 -0.14 -11.28
C GLU A 147 4.44 0.54 -11.36
N PRO A 148 4.70 1.56 -12.22
CA PRO A 148 5.99 2.24 -12.23
C PRO A 148 6.34 2.89 -10.88
N GLY A 149 5.35 3.47 -10.22
CA GLY A 149 5.51 4.08 -8.90
C GLY A 149 5.76 3.03 -7.81
N ARG A 150 5.02 1.90 -7.85
CA ARG A 150 5.24 0.78 -6.92
C ARG A 150 6.64 0.17 -7.08
N LEU A 151 7.12 0.00 -8.32
CA LEU A 151 8.47 -0.51 -8.58
C LEU A 151 9.55 0.44 -8.04
N ALA A 152 9.39 1.75 -8.26
CA ALA A 152 10.31 2.75 -7.70
C ALA A 152 10.32 2.74 -6.16
N LYS A 153 9.15 2.57 -5.52
CA LYS A 153 9.04 2.39 -4.06
C LYS A 153 9.72 1.11 -3.58
N ALA A 154 9.61 0.01 -4.33
CA ALA A 154 10.27 -1.26 -3.99
C ALA A 154 11.80 -1.16 -4.03
N ILE A 155 12.38 -0.51 -5.05
CA ILE A 155 13.83 -0.28 -5.12
C ILE A 155 14.29 0.63 -3.97
N LEU A 156 13.54 1.72 -3.71
CA LEU A 156 13.80 2.60 -2.58
C LEU A 156 13.84 1.80 -1.26
N LEU A 157 12.80 1.00 -1.00
CA LEU A 157 12.70 0.18 0.20
C LEU A 157 13.87 -0.80 0.30
N ALA A 158 14.20 -1.50 -0.78
CA ALA A 158 15.29 -2.47 -0.83
C ALA A 158 16.62 -1.83 -0.43
N ARG A 159 16.96 -0.68 -1.02
CA ARG A 159 18.17 0.08 -0.69
C ARG A 159 18.19 0.55 0.76
N GLN A 160 17.05 0.98 1.29
CA GLN A 160 16.96 1.39 2.69
C GLN A 160 17.18 0.26 3.67
N CYS A 161 16.68 -0.93 3.35
CA CYS A 161 16.83 -2.10 4.20
C CYS A 161 18.14 -2.87 3.94
N GLY A 162 18.88 -2.51 2.90
CA GLY A 162 20.02 -3.31 2.42
C GLY A 162 19.61 -4.67 1.87
N ASP A 163 18.38 -4.79 1.37
CA ASP A 163 17.79 -6.04 0.88
C ASP A 163 18.15 -6.28 -0.59
N GLN A 164 19.28 -6.96 -0.79
CA GLN A 164 19.83 -7.21 -2.13
C GLN A 164 18.95 -8.12 -2.98
N ASP A 165 18.24 -9.07 -2.36
CA ASP A 165 17.38 -10.00 -3.09
C ASP A 165 16.13 -9.28 -3.62
N LEU A 166 15.54 -8.41 -2.81
CA LEU A 166 14.45 -7.55 -3.23
C LEU A 166 14.89 -6.56 -4.33
N GLU A 167 16.06 -5.93 -4.17
CA GLU A 167 16.59 -5.02 -5.19
C GLU A 167 16.83 -5.75 -6.51
N ARG A 168 17.43 -6.95 -6.47
CA ARG A 168 17.65 -7.80 -7.64
C ARG A 168 16.33 -8.13 -8.34
N ALA A 169 15.29 -8.51 -7.59
CA ALA A 169 13.97 -8.81 -8.15
C ALA A 169 13.34 -7.57 -8.81
N ALA A 170 13.43 -6.41 -8.15
CA ALA A 170 12.90 -5.16 -8.69
C ALA A 170 13.61 -4.71 -9.97
N VAL A 171 14.95 -4.80 -10.01
CA VAL A 171 15.76 -4.48 -11.19
C VAL A 171 15.51 -5.46 -12.32
N ALA A 172 15.34 -6.76 -12.03
CA ALA A 172 14.98 -7.76 -13.04
C ALA A 172 13.64 -7.43 -13.71
N LYS A 173 12.63 -7.07 -12.91
CA LYS A 173 11.32 -6.63 -13.41
C LYS A 173 11.41 -5.34 -14.23
N LEU A 174 12.20 -4.37 -13.79
CA LEU A 174 12.46 -3.15 -14.54
C LEU A 174 13.11 -3.44 -15.90
N ARG A 175 14.06 -4.38 -15.97
CA ARG A 175 14.71 -4.79 -17.22
C ARG A 175 13.74 -5.50 -18.17
N SER A 176 12.82 -6.32 -17.65
CA SER A 176 11.86 -7.03 -18.49
C SER A 176 10.77 -6.11 -19.06
N ARG A 177 10.27 -5.17 -18.26
CA ARG A 177 9.14 -4.29 -18.61
C ARG A 177 9.55 -2.92 -19.14
N GLY A 178 10.83 -2.53 -18.98
CA GLY A 178 11.27 -1.15 -19.11
C GLY A 178 11.00 -0.48 -20.46
N GLU A 179 11.03 -1.25 -21.55
CA GLU A 179 10.78 -0.76 -22.91
C GLU A 179 9.30 -0.89 -23.34
N GLU A 180 8.42 -1.41 -22.49
CA GLU A 180 6.98 -1.43 -22.75
C GLU A 180 6.36 -0.05 -22.47
N PRO A 181 5.31 0.35 -23.21
CA PRO A 181 4.50 1.52 -22.88
C PRO A 181 3.86 1.42 -21.48
N VAL A 182 3.75 2.54 -20.77
CA VAL A 182 3.02 2.59 -19.47
C VAL A 182 1.53 2.32 -19.59
N ALA A 183 0.97 2.55 -20.77
CA ALA A 183 -0.44 2.35 -21.09
C ALA A 183 -0.57 2.08 -22.61
N PRO A 184 -1.67 1.45 -23.05
CA PRO A 184 -1.96 1.29 -24.47
C PRO A 184 -1.87 2.64 -25.21
N HIS A 185 -1.12 2.68 -26.31
CA HIS A 185 -0.91 3.86 -27.15
C HIS A 185 -0.11 5.01 -26.50
N SER A 186 0.60 4.76 -25.40
CA SER A 186 1.51 5.76 -24.83
C SER A 186 2.90 5.68 -25.47
N ASP A 187 3.45 6.83 -25.86
CA ASP A 187 4.87 6.94 -26.23
C ASP A 187 5.79 6.98 -24.98
N HIS A 188 5.20 7.05 -23.79
CA HIS A 188 5.93 7.08 -22.53
C HIS A 188 6.23 5.64 -22.06
N LEU A 189 7.52 5.33 -21.97
CA LEU A 189 7.97 3.99 -21.61
C LEU A 189 7.95 3.77 -20.09
N PHE A 190 7.75 2.52 -19.69
CA PHE A 190 7.72 2.11 -18.28
C PHE A 190 8.94 2.60 -17.51
N ARG A 191 10.14 2.42 -18.06
CA ARG A 191 11.40 2.89 -17.44
C ARG A 191 11.45 4.41 -17.25
N GLN A 192 10.82 5.18 -18.13
CA GLN A 192 10.80 6.64 -18.03
C GLN A 192 9.88 7.09 -16.89
N ALA A 193 8.75 6.43 -16.70
CA ALA A 193 7.86 6.66 -15.56
C ALA A 193 8.53 6.25 -14.24
N VAL A 194 9.24 5.12 -14.21
CA VAL A 194 10.05 4.72 -13.05
C VAL A 194 11.09 5.80 -12.71
N ALA A 195 11.78 6.35 -13.71
CA ALA A 195 12.75 7.43 -13.51
C ALA A 195 12.11 8.70 -12.92
N ASP A 196 10.90 9.06 -13.37
CA ASP A 196 10.16 10.21 -12.84
C ASP A 196 9.78 10.04 -11.37
N TRP A 197 9.29 8.86 -11.00
CA TRP A 197 9.02 8.53 -9.60
C TRP A 197 10.30 8.51 -8.77
N SER A 198 11.36 7.88 -9.28
CA SER A 198 12.64 7.77 -8.58
C SER A 198 13.25 9.13 -8.30
N ARG A 199 13.15 10.09 -9.23
CA ARG A 199 13.60 11.47 -8.99
C ARG A 199 12.83 12.15 -7.86
N GLN A 200 11.51 11.98 -7.82
CA GLN A 200 10.68 12.55 -6.76
C GLN A 200 11.07 11.95 -5.40
N TYR A 201 11.26 10.64 -5.33
CA TYR A 201 11.66 9.96 -4.11
C TYR A 201 13.09 10.27 -3.67
N ALA A 202 14.06 10.35 -4.58
CA ALA A 202 15.42 10.75 -4.26
C ALA A 202 15.46 12.16 -3.66
N LYS A 203 14.74 13.11 -4.28
CA LYS A 203 14.61 14.49 -3.78
C LYS A 203 14.01 14.53 -2.37
N ALA A 204 12.99 13.72 -2.12
CA ALA A 204 12.29 13.68 -0.85
C ALA A 204 13.12 13.05 0.27
N THR A 205 13.73 11.90 -0.01
CA THR A 205 14.31 11.04 1.00
C THR A 205 15.80 11.31 1.22
N GLY A 206 16.48 11.85 0.20
CA GLY A 206 17.93 11.97 0.14
C GLY A 206 18.65 10.67 -0.23
N ILE A 207 17.91 9.62 -0.59
CA ILE A 207 18.47 8.34 -0.98
C ILE A 207 18.86 8.38 -2.45
N ASP A 208 20.04 7.83 -2.74
CA ASP A 208 20.55 7.79 -4.09
C ASP A 208 19.73 6.81 -4.96
N LEU A 209 19.06 7.38 -5.95
CA LEU A 209 18.38 6.70 -7.05
C LEU A 209 18.83 7.28 -8.40
N SER A 210 20.04 7.86 -8.45
CA SER A 210 20.55 8.57 -9.63
C SER A 210 20.75 7.65 -10.83
N ASP A 211 21.09 6.39 -10.60
CA ASP A 211 21.14 5.32 -11.60
C ASP A 211 19.78 5.12 -12.31
N LEU A 212 18.67 5.19 -11.57
CA LEU A 212 17.33 5.13 -12.15
C LEU A 212 16.98 6.39 -12.97
N ALA A 213 17.57 7.54 -12.65
CA ALA A 213 17.36 8.76 -13.44
C ALA A 213 17.93 8.65 -14.86
N GLU A 214 18.94 7.79 -15.06
CA GLU A 214 19.56 7.55 -16.36
C GLU A 214 18.63 6.80 -17.34
N LEU A 215 17.59 6.14 -16.83
CA LEU A 215 16.61 5.40 -17.62
C LEU A 215 15.84 6.27 -18.61
N LYS A 216 15.89 7.61 -18.49
CA LYS A 216 15.31 8.53 -19.48
C LYS A 216 16.13 8.70 -20.76
N ARG A 217 17.38 8.24 -20.79
CA ARG A 217 18.27 8.37 -21.95
C ARG A 217 17.81 7.49 -23.11
N LYS A 218 18.19 7.86 -24.34
CA LYS A 218 17.91 7.05 -25.56
C LYS A 218 18.49 5.63 -25.47
N ARG A 219 19.68 5.48 -24.86
CA ARG A 219 20.33 4.20 -24.54
C ARG A 219 20.59 4.17 -23.04
N PRO A 220 19.64 3.67 -22.23
CA PRO A 220 19.79 3.67 -20.78
C PRO A 220 20.84 2.64 -20.36
N GLN A 221 21.53 2.90 -19.25
CA GLN A 221 22.23 1.86 -18.50
C GLN A 221 21.29 1.46 -17.36
N TYR A 222 20.92 0.18 -17.31
CA TYR A 222 20.14 -0.35 -16.19
C TYR A 222 21.07 -0.58 -15.00
N PRO A 223 20.58 -0.45 -13.75
CA PRO A 223 21.40 -0.68 -12.57
C PRO A 223 22.07 -2.05 -12.63
N ASP A 224 23.35 -2.13 -12.30
CA ASP A 224 24.05 -3.39 -12.14
C ASP A 224 23.55 -4.10 -10.88
N ILE A 225 23.40 -5.42 -10.97
CA ILE A 225 22.98 -6.25 -9.84
C ILE A 225 24.27 -6.67 -9.13
N PRO A 226 24.43 -6.38 -7.82
CA PRO A 226 25.51 -6.96 -7.03
C PRO A 226 25.41 -8.49 -6.92
#